data_AF-A0A0G4FYL7-F1
#
_entry.id   AF-A0A0G4FYL7-F1
#
_cell.length_a   1.000
_cell.length_b   1.000
_cell.length_c   1.000
_cell.angle_alpha   90.00
_cell.angle_beta   90.00
_cell.angle_gamma   90.00
#
_symmetry.space_group_name_H-M   'P 1'
#
loop_
_entity.id
_entity.type
_entity.pdbx_description
1 polymer ?
#
loop_
_entity_poly.entity_id
_entity_poly.type
_entity_poly.pdbx_seq_one_letter_code
_entity_poly.pdbx_strand_id
1 'polypeptide(L)'
;MPSRSGDWKHYWSLFERLGGLEKWLEVGVRPDKTDGAFSDADADLHSLETDDVRLLKQRCEEVRLLCWKARPSIPEDDRLMMGASWLPHAGLGLFTKRDIPPHVTVALYGGDIHSFKSSRLLKCRDYLMRLGPSSQCDSSDEIATGCIYVDPQNTLDVKARYINDCINPSGHNLAVVPRPDLHYAELVSTREIKQGEELFFSYGDAYWENHESVSVPFRLSDEELQERREQNRVRQRHALSLESEESKESRLLHVDGRKPEVHVSKKDAKLQPSLEKEEECVPDSGAGAGAAGPTAGPEERYFIQKTVQGVQKIEQ
;
A
#
# COMPACT_ATOMS: atom_id res chain seq x y z
N MET A 1 11.38 20.98 -6.09
CA MET A 1 10.17 20.55 -6.80
C MET A 1 10.63 19.86 -8.08
N PRO A 2 10.47 18.54 -8.23
CA PRO A 2 10.73 17.86 -9.51
C PRO A 2 9.98 18.61 -10.63
N SER A 3 10.61 18.77 -11.79
CA SER A 3 9.96 19.42 -12.94
C SER A 3 8.63 18.71 -13.20
N ARG A 4 7.51 19.42 -13.04
CA ARG A 4 6.16 18.86 -13.19
C ARG A 4 6.01 18.31 -14.60
N SER A 5 6.25 17.01 -14.78
CA SER A 5 5.93 16.30 -16.01
C SER A 5 4.43 16.43 -16.28
N GLY A 6 4.01 16.16 -17.52
CA GLY A 6 2.59 16.22 -17.89
C GLY A 6 1.69 15.40 -16.96
N ASP A 7 2.20 14.26 -16.49
CA ASP A 7 1.48 13.33 -15.61
C ASP A 7 1.09 13.98 -14.27
N TRP A 8 2.02 14.73 -13.66
CA TRP A 8 1.74 15.44 -12.42
C TRP A 8 0.66 16.51 -12.60
N LYS A 9 0.62 17.20 -13.75
CA LYS A 9 -0.40 18.22 -13.98
C LYS A 9 -1.81 17.61 -14.02
N HIS A 10 -1.96 16.45 -14.67
CA HIS A 10 -3.25 15.76 -14.71
C HIS A 10 -3.68 15.28 -13.32
N TYR A 11 -2.75 14.66 -12.58
CA TYR A 11 -2.98 14.24 -11.21
C TYR A 11 -3.45 15.38 -10.30
N TRP A 12 -2.76 16.52 -10.32
CA TRP A 12 -3.12 17.67 -9.48
C TRP A 12 -4.50 18.25 -9.83
N SER A 13 -4.86 18.28 -11.11
CA SER A 13 -6.21 18.71 -11.52
C SER A 13 -7.30 17.77 -11.00
N LEU A 14 -7.07 16.46 -10.99
CA LEU A 14 -8.00 15.50 -10.38
C LEU A 14 -8.08 15.67 -8.86
N PHE A 15 -6.95 15.96 -8.21
CA PHE A 15 -6.91 16.21 -6.78
C PHE A 15 -7.68 17.49 -6.38
N GLU A 16 -7.51 18.59 -7.13
CA GLU A 16 -8.28 19.83 -6.95
C GLU A 16 -9.78 19.58 -7.14
N ARG A 17 -10.15 18.83 -8.19
CA ARG A 17 -11.53 18.38 -8.42
C ARG A 17 -12.08 17.55 -7.26
N LEU A 18 -11.31 16.60 -6.73
CA LEU A 18 -11.71 15.81 -5.55
C LEU A 18 -11.98 16.71 -4.35
N GLY A 19 -11.10 17.68 -4.09
CA GLY A 19 -11.27 18.65 -3.00
C GLY A 19 -12.57 19.47 -3.13
N GLY A 20 -12.91 19.92 -4.34
CA GLY A 20 -14.17 20.63 -4.59
C GLY A 20 -15.41 19.76 -4.38
N LEU A 21 -15.38 18.51 -4.84
CA LEU A 21 -16.48 17.55 -4.64
C LEU A 21 -16.66 17.18 -3.16
N GLU A 22 -15.56 16.93 -2.43
CA GLU A 22 -15.62 16.67 -0.99
C GLU A 22 -16.17 17.87 -0.22
N LYS A 23 -15.76 19.09 -0.59
CA LYS A 23 -16.29 20.32 0.00
C LYS A 23 -17.78 20.50 -0.28
N TRP A 24 -18.22 20.22 -1.51
CA TRP A 24 -19.66 20.22 -1.83
C TRP A 24 -20.42 19.21 -0.98
N LEU A 25 -19.90 17.98 -0.90
CA LEU A 25 -20.52 16.92 -0.10
C LEU A 25 -20.64 17.29 1.38
N GLU A 26 -19.65 18.02 1.89
CA GLU A 26 -19.58 18.38 3.30
C GLU A 26 -20.47 19.57 3.67
N VAL A 27 -20.33 20.69 2.95
CA VAL A 27 -20.94 21.97 3.34
C VAL A 27 -22.06 22.43 2.41
N GLY A 28 -22.42 21.63 1.39
CA GLY A 28 -23.46 21.97 0.43
C GLY A 28 -23.09 23.14 -0.50
N VAL A 29 -21.79 23.43 -0.64
CA VAL A 29 -21.29 24.52 -1.50
C VAL A 29 -20.84 23.95 -2.84
N ARG A 30 -21.63 24.21 -3.90
CA ARG A 30 -21.29 23.80 -5.27
C ARG A 30 -20.01 24.52 -5.75
N PRO A 31 -19.05 23.83 -6.41
CA PRO A 31 -17.91 24.50 -7.03
C PRO A 31 -18.37 25.50 -8.10
N ASP A 32 -17.70 26.65 -8.22
CA ASP A 32 -17.96 27.56 -9.33
C ASP A 32 -17.42 26.93 -10.63
N LYS A 33 -18.08 27.16 -11.77
CA LYS A 33 -17.59 26.70 -13.09
C LYS A 33 -16.23 27.29 -13.48
N THR A 34 -15.88 28.42 -12.87
CA THR A 34 -14.60 29.09 -13.06
C THR A 34 -13.51 28.59 -12.10
N ASP A 35 -13.88 27.79 -11.10
CA ASP A 35 -12.95 27.18 -10.17
C ASP A 35 -12.25 25.98 -10.84
N GLY A 36 -10.97 25.77 -10.56
CA GLY A 36 -10.20 24.64 -11.08
C GLY A 36 -10.73 23.27 -10.65
N ALA A 37 -11.63 23.26 -9.66
CA ALA A 37 -12.33 22.08 -9.18
C ALA A 37 -13.53 21.66 -10.05
N PHE A 38 -14.04 22.52 -10.95
CA PHE A 38 -15.12 22.14 -11.87
C PHE A 38 -14.58 21.30 -13.04
N SER A 39 -15.32 20.25 -13.39
CA SER A 39 -15.06 19.43 -14.57
C SER A 39 -16.35 19.24 -15.36
N ASP A 40 -16.27 19.25 -16.68
CA ASP A 40 -17.40 18.93 -17.55
C ASP A 40 -17.97 17.53 -17.27
N ALA A 41 -17.14 16.64 -16.71
CA ALA A 41 -17.58 15.33 -16.27
C ALA A 41 -18.64 15.40 -15.14
N ASP A 42 -18.70 16.50 -14.38
CA ASP A 42 -19.64 16.74 -13.27
C ASP A 42 -20.83 17.63 -13.68
N ALA A 43 -21.00 17.91 -14.96
CA ALA A 43 -22.09 18.76 -15.45
C ALA A 43 -23.49 18.20 -15.08
N ASP A 44 -23.61 16.88 -14.98
CA ASP A 44 -24.81 16.18 -14.51
C ASP A 44 -25.19 16.59 -13.09
N LEU A 45 -24.23 16.57 -12.16
CA LEU A 45 -24.42 17.00 -10.78
C LEU A 45 -24.89 18.46 -10.70
N HIS A 46 -24.32 19.34 -11.53
CA HIS A 46 -24.69 20.77 -11.53
C HIS A 46 -26.04 21.07 -12.17
N SER A 47 -26.54 20.18 -13.03
CA SER A 47 -27.83 20.36 -13.72
C SER A 47 -29.04 20.11 -12.83
N LEU A 48 -28.84 19.44 -11.69
CA LEU A 48 -29.89 19.12 -10.74
C LEU A 48 -30.33 20.35 -9.94
N GLU A 49 -31.64 20.51 -9.79
CA GLU A 49 -32.23 21.56 -8.94
C GLU A 49 -31.86 21.34 -7.47
N THR A 50 -31.84 20.08 -7.03
CA THR A 50 -31.46 19.67 -5.67
C THR A 50 -30.23 18.78 -5.69
N ASP A 51 -29.36 18.89 -4.67
CA ASP A 51 -28.15 18.09 -4.57
C ASP A 51 -28.47 16.61 -4.34
N ASP A 52 -28.02 15.74 -5.25
CA ASP A 52 -28.06 14.28 -5.05
C ASP A 52 -26.80 13.83 -4.29
N VAL A 53 -26.93 13.72 -2.97
CA VAL A 53 -25.84 13.30 -2.07
C VAL A 53 -25.31 11.91 -2.40
N ARG A 54 -26.14 11.00 -2.93
CA ARG A 54 -25.68 9.64 -3.28
C ARG A 54 -24.79 9.69 -4.51
N LEU A 55 -25.24 10.40 -5.55
CA LEU A 55 -24.46 10.59 -6.77
C LEU A 55 -23.15 11.35 -6.48
N LEU A 56 -23.20 12.36 -5.63
CA LEU A 56 -22.01 13.12 -5.24
C LEU A 56 -20.97 12.26 -4.50
N LYS A 57 -21.41 11.39 -3.58
CA LYS A 57 -20.51 10.41 -2.93
C LYS A 57 -19.85 9.47 -3.93
N GLN A 58 -20.65 8.92 -4.84
CA GLN A 58 -20.15 8.05 -5.91
C GLN A 58 -19.11 8.79 -6.74
N ARG A 59 -19.35 10.06 -7.09
CA ARG A 59 -18.41 10.85 -7.87
C ARG A 59 -17.10 11.13 -7.12
N CYS A 60 -17.14 11.37 -5.82
CA CYS A 60 -15.93 11.47 -4.99
C CYS A 60 -15.10 10.17 -5.03
N GLU A 61 -15.73 9.01 -4.95
CA GLU A 61 -15.06 7.71 -5.03
C GLU A 61 -14.44 7.47 -6.43
N GLU A 62 -15.17 7.79 -7.49
CA GLU A 62 -14.67 7.71 -8.87
C GLU A 62 -13.45 8.59 -9.09
N VAL A 63 -13.51 9.86 -8.66
CA VAL A 63 -12.38 10.79 -8.80
C VAL A 63 -11.19 10.36 -7.95
N ARG A 64 -11.40 9.79 -6.76
CA ARG A 64 -10.31 9.23 -5.94
C ARG A 64 -9.57 8.10 -6.65
N LEU A 65 -10.32 7.18 -7.29
CA LEU A 65 -9.72 6.12 -8.12
C LEU A 65 -8.96 6.69 -9.32
N LEU A 66 -9.48 7.75 -9.96
CA LEU A 66 -8.77 8.45 -11.04
C LEU A 66 -7.49 9.12 -10.54
N CYS A 67 -7.51 9.77 -9.37
CA CYS A 67 -6.31 10.33 -8.74
C CYS A 67 -5.24 9.25 -8.57
N TRP A 68 -5.61 8.07 -8.06
CA TRP A 68 -4.67 6.96 -7.92
C TRP A 68 -4.09 6.55 -9.29
N LYS A 69 -4.92 6.34 -10.31
CA LYS A 69 -4.47 5.94 -11.64
C LYS A 69 -3.61 6.99 -12.35
N ALA A 70 -3.87 8.26 -12.12
CA ALA A 70 -3.12 9.38 -12.72
C ALA A 70 -1.81 9.68 -11.99
N ARG A 71 -1.65 9.15 -10.77
CA ARG A 71 -0.42 9.31 -10.00
C ARG A 71 0.73 8.63 -10.76
N PRO A 72 1.94 9.23 -10.78
CA PRO A 72 3.11 8.55 -11.30
C PRO A 72 3.31 7.22 -10.59
N SER A 73 3.52 6.16 -11.40
CA SER A 73 3.71 4.81 -10.90
C SER A 73 4.80 4.80 -9.83
N ILE A 74 4.51 4.20 -8.68
CA ILE A 74 5.56 3.88 -7.71
C ILE A 74 6.47 2.85 -8.39
N PRO A 75 7.78 3.13 -8.56
CA PRO A 75 8.68 2.17 -9.19
C PRO A 75 8.63 0.84 -8.44
N GLU A 76 8.47 -0.25 -9.19
CA GLU A 76 8.60 -1.56 -8.57
C GLU A 76 10.01 -1.73 -8.01
N ASP A 77 10.11 -2.11 -6.75
CA ASP A 77 11.39 -2.44 -6.14
C ASP A 77 11.66 -3.95 -6.29
N ASP A 78 12.64 -4.29 -7.12
CA ASP A 78 13.13 -5.64 -7.35
C ASP A 78 13.86 -6.22 -6.12
N ARG A 79 14.17 -5.40 -5.12
CA ARG A 79 14.71 -5.80 -3.81
C ARG A 79 13.67 -6.41 -2.90
N LEU A 80 12.38 -6.34 -3.23
CA LEU A 80 11.32 -6.69 -2.30
C LEU A 80 10.46 -7.85 -2.80
N MET A 81 10.10 -8.73 -1.86
CA MET A 81 9.15 -9.83 -2.05
C MET A 81 8.13 -9.88 -0.92
N MET A 82 6.92 -10.32 -1.24
CA MET A 82 5.91 -10.68 -0.24
C MET A 82 6.10 -12.14 0.18
N GLY A 83 5.81 -12.45 1.44
CA GLY A 83 5.86 -13.81 1.97
C GLY A 83 5.00 -13.94 3.23
N ALA A 84 4.93 -15.14 3.82
CA ALA A 84 4.29 -15.30 5.14
C ALA A 84 5.09 -14.54 6.20
N SER A 85 4.42 -13.73 7.02
CA SER A 85 5.06 -12.95 8.09
C SER A 85 5.70 -13.85 9.15
N TRP A 86 6.75 -13.36 9.81
CA TRP A 86 7.30 -13.93 11.02
C TRP A 86 6.35 -13.78 12.22
N LEU A 87 5.41 -12.84 12.15
CA LEU A 87 4.37 -12.65 13.16
C LEU A 87 3.26 -13.71 12.96
N PRO A 88 2.96 -14.52 13.97
CA PRO A 88 1.86 -15.47 13.92
C PRO A 88 0.54 -14.76 13.58
N HIS A 89 -0.22 -15.33 12.65
CA HIS A 89 -1.55 -14.86 12.23
C HIS A 89 -1.61 -13.45 11.60
N ALA A 90 -0.47 -12.79 11.35
CA ALA A 90 -0.43 -11.50 10.66
C ALA A 90 -0.64 -11.60 9.14
N GLY A 91 -0.71 -12.83 8.61
CA GLY A 91 -0.85 -13.06 7.18
C GLY A 91 0.47 -12.83 6.43
N LEU A 92 0.50 -11.84 5.55
CA LEU A 92 1.66 -11.55 4.72
C LEU A 92 2.58 -10.50 5.35
N GLY A 93 3.87 -10.64 5.10
CA GLY A 93 4.92 -9.67 5.42
C GLY A 93 5.69 -9.26 4.16
N LEU A 94 6.46 -8.17 4.28
CA LEU A 94 7.36 -7.70 3.22
C LEU A 94 8.81 -8.02 3.57
N PHE A 95 9.52 -8.67 2.66
CA PHE A 95 10.87 -9.18 2.86
C PHE A 95 11.84 -8.65 1.82
N THR A 96 13.12 -8.62 2.17
CA THR A 96 14.21 -8.24 1.26
C THR A 96 14.67 -9.45 0.43
N LYS A 97 14.96 -9.23 -0.86
CA LYS A 97 15.57 -10.20 -1.80
C LYS A 97 17.09 -10.06 -1.87
N ARG A 98 17.62 -8.91 -1.44
CA ARG A 98 19.06 -8.61 -1.33
C ARG A 98 19.30 -7.68 -0.14
N ASP A 99 20.55 -7.57 0.29
CA ASP A 99 20.94 -6.65 1.35
C ASP A 99 20.54 -5.20 1.00
N ILE A 100 20.06 -4.48 2.01
CA ILE A 100 19.67 -3.07 1.91
C ILE A 100 20.56 -2.25 2.86
N PRO A 101 21.30 -1.24 2.35
CA PRO A 101 22.11 -0.36 3.19
C PRO A 101 21.27 0.44 4.19
N PRO A 102 21.87 0.99 5.26
CA PRO A 102 21.19 1.96 6.12
C PRO A 102 20.88 3.27 5.37
N HIS A 103 19.82 3.96 5.80
CA HIS A 103 19.42 5.29 5.37
C HIS A 103 19.07 5.43 3.89
N VAL A 104 18.55 4.35 3.28
CA VAL A 104 18.02 4.39 1.91
C VAL A 104 16.51 4.21 1.91
N THR A 105 15.84 4.84 0.96
CA THR A 105 14.42 4.58 0.72
C THR A 105 14.26 3.15 0.22
N VAL A 106 13.46 2.37 0.95
CA VAL A 106 13.17 0.95 0.70
C VAL A 106 11.87 0.82 -0.07
N ALA A 107 10.84 1.55 0.33
CA ALA A 107 9.52 1.52 -0.31
C ALA A 107 8.83 2.87 -0.19
N LEU A 108 7.75 3.05 -0.95
CA LEU A 108 6.83 4.18 -0.83
C LEU A 108 5.46 3.68 -0.33
N TYR A 109 4.93 4.32 0.72
CA TYR A 109 3.58 4.09 1.22
C TYR A 109 2.65 5.15 0.63
N GLY A 110 1.71 4.74 -0.21
CA GLY A 110 0.70 5.64 -0.77
C GLY A 110 -0.50 4.86 -1.26
N GLY A 111 -1.56 5.54 -1.65
CA GLY A 111 -2.79 4.88 -2.10
C GLY A 111 -3.88 5.91 -2.34
N ASP A 112 -5.12 5.52 -2.06
CA ASP A 112 -6.27 6.40 -2.07
C ASP A 112 -6.08 7.54 -1.07
N ILE A 113 -6.45 8.75 -1.47
CA ILE A 113 -6.19 9.97 -0.68
C ILE A 113 -7.44 10.39 0.05
N HIS A 114 -7.28 10.72 1.32
CA HIS A 114 -8.36 11.12 2.20
C HIS A 114 -8.03 12.41 2.96
N SER A 115 -9.02 13.30 3.03
CA SER A 115 -9.15 14.30 4.10
C SER A 115 -9.34 13.64 5.47
N PHE A 116 -9.23 14.38 6.57
CA PHE A 116 -9.51 13.81 7.91
C PHE A 116 -10.98 13.38 8.01
N LYS A 117 -11.91 14.14 7.42
CA LYS A 117 -13.34 13.76 7.41
C LYS A 117 -13.61 12.50 6.61
N SER A 118 -13.13 12.42 5.37
CA SER A 118 -13.35 11.22 4.54
C SER A 118 -12.67 9.98 5.13
N SER A 119 -11.51 10.13 5.78
CA SER A 119 -10.84 9.02 6.46
C SER A 119 -11.62 8.50 7.67
N ARG A 120 -12.35 9.37 8.37
CA ARG A 120 -13.28 8.97 9.44
C ARG A 120 -14.52 8.22 8.93
N LEU A 121 -14.85 8.32 7.65
CA LEU A 121 -15.97 7.57 7.05
C LEU A 121 -15.56 6.17 6.60
N LEU A 122 -14.26 5.86 6.56
CA LEU A 122 -13.78 4.53 6.20
C LEU A 122 -14.26 3.47 7.20
N LYS A 123 -14.76 2.36 6.66
CA LYS A 123 -15.22 1.20 7.45
C LYS A 123 -14.04 0.46 8.10
N CYS A 124 -12.92 0.39 7.41
CA CYS A 124 -11.68 -0.25 7.85
C CYS A 124 -10.57 0.80 7.73
N ARG A 125 -9.70 0.91 8.74
CA ARG A 125 -8.62 1.92 8.79
C ARG A 125 -7.25 1.29 9.02
N ASP A 126 -7.15 -0.02 8.84
CA ASP A 126 -5.96 -0.83 9.12
C ASP A 126 -4.75 -0.40 8.26
N TYR A 127 -5.02 0.20 7.09
CA TYR A 127 -4.01 0.70 6.16
C TYR A 127 -3.91 2.23 6.13
N LEU A 128 -4.67 2.94 6.97
CA LEU A 128 -4.76 4.39 6.90
C LEU A 128 -3.52 5.03 7.54
N MET A 129 -2.72 5.75 6.74
CA MET A 129 -1.55 6.47 7.22
C MET A 129 -1.76 7.99 7.09
N ARG A 130 -1.45 8.72 8.16
CA ARG A 130 -1.41 10.19 8.15
C ARG A 130 -0.06 10.70 7.64
N LEU A 131 -0.06 11.67 6.73
CA LEU A 131 1.15 12.31 6.19
C LEU A 131 1.43 13.71 6.77
N GLY A 132 0.40 14.40 7.27
CA GLY A 132 0.52 15.78 7.75
C GLY A 132 0.87 15.91 9.25
N PRO A 133 1.32 17.09 9.68
CA PRO A 133 1.66 17.37 11.07
C PRO A 133 0.45 17.19 12.01
N SER A 134 0.70 16.67 13.21
CA SER A 134 -0.35 16.35 14.18
C SER A 134 -1.05 17.56 14.77
N SER A 135 -0.35 18.69 14.86
CA SER A 135 -0.73 19.87 15.65
C SER A 135 -1.48 20.96 14.87
N GLN A 136 -1.79 20.77 13.58
CA GLN A 136 -2.39 21.81 12.72
C GLN A 136 -3.79 21.45 12.18
N CYS A 137 -4.42 20.40 12.71
CA CYS A 137 -5.73 19.93 12.24
C CYS A 137 -6.95 20.71 12.78
N ASP A 138 -6.75 21.78 13.55
CA ASP A 138 -7.87 22.60 14.06
C ASP A 138 -8.39 23.62 13.02
N SER A 139 -7.75 23.71 11.85
CA SER A 139 -8.25 24.55 10.76
C SER A 139 -9.33 23.81 9.96
N SER A 140 -10.42 24.52 9.68
CA SER A 140 -11.54 24.03 8.84
C SER A 140 -11.13 23.65 7.41
N ASP A 141 -9.95 24.08 6.95
CA ASP A 141 -9.37 23.73 5.66
C ASP A 141 -8.20 22.74 5.84
N GLU A 142 -8.55 21.47 6.06
CA GLU A 142 -7.61 20.36 6.34
C GLU A 142 -6.67 20.06 5.16
N ILE A 143 -7.14 20.32 3.94
CA ILE A 143 -6.35 20.16 2.71
C ILE A 143 -5.31 21.28 2.65
N ALA A 144 -5.69 22.53 2.95
CA ALA A 144 -4.74 23.65 3.01
C ALA A 144 -3.70 23.50 4.13
N THR A 145 -4.02 22.82 5.24
CA THR A 145 -3.05 22.54 6.31
C THR A 145 -2.14 21.35 6.04
N GLY A 146 -2.32 20.65 4.92
CA GLY A 146 -1.53 19.48 4.55
C GLY A 146 -1.81 18.25 5.41
N CYS A 147 -2.95 18.22 6.12
CA CYS A 147 -3.36 17.07 6.93
C CYS A 147 -4.04 16.00 6.08
N ILE A 148 -3.21 15.32 5.29
CA ILE A 148 -3.65 14.33 4.31
C ILE A 148 -3.42 12.91 4.84
N TYR A 149 -4.33 12.01 4.49
CA TYR A 149 -4.24 10.59 4.77
C TYR A 149 -4.11 9.83 3.45
N VAL A 150 -3.39 8.71 3.49
CA VAL A 150 -3.26 7.77 2.37
C VAL A 150 -3.67 6.38 2.81
N ASP A 151 -4.35 5.66 1.93
CA ASP A 151 -4.90 4.33 2.18
C ASP A 151 -4.62 3.38 0.98
N PRO A 152 -3.63 2.48 1.09
CA PRO A 152 -3.38 1.45 0.07
C PRO A 152 -4.30 0.23 0.17
N GLN A 153 -5.43 0.26 0.89
CA GLN A 153 -6.29 -0.90 1.07
C GLN A 153 -6.64 -1.59 -0.26
N ASN A 154 -7.02 -0.81 -1.28
CA ASN A 154 -7.41 -1.29 -2.61
C ASN A 154 -6.25 -1.32 -3.62
N THR A 155 -5.04 -0.96 -3.18
CA THR A 155 -3.88 -0.73 -4.02
C THR A 155 -2.85 -1.84 -3.81
N LEU A 156 -3.11 -3.00 -4.40
CA LEU A 156 -2.35 -4.22 -4.12
C LEU A 156 -0.90 -4.20 -4.62
N ASP A 157 -0.60 -3.32 -5.58
CA ASP A 157 0.74 -3.05 -6.12
C ASP A 157 1.63 -2.25 -5.15
N VAL A 158 1.05 -1.55 -4.17
CA VAL A 158 1.81 -0.88 -3.11
C VAL A 158 2.33 -1.90 -2.12
N LYS A 159 3.51 -2.46 -2.40
CA LYS A 159 4.18 -3.45 -1.54
C LYS A 159 4.31 -3.01 -0.08
N ALA A 160 4.48 -1.72 0.17
CA ALA A 160 4.63 -1.17 1.52
C ALA A 160 3.43 -1.43 2.44
N ARG A 161 2.24 -1.73 1.89
CA ARG A 161 1.04 -2.11 2.66
C ARG A 161 1.19 -3.42 3.43
N TYR A 162 2.16 -4.27 3.05
CA TYR A 162 2.43 -5.56 3.69
C TYR A 162 3.54 -5.47 4.76
N ILE A 163 4.00 -4.27 5.10
CA ILE A 163 4.96 -4.09 6.19
C ILE A 163 4.20 -4.09 7.52
N ASN A 164 4.56 -5.02 8.40
CA ASN A 164 3.92 -5.17 9.71
C ASN A 164 4.58 -4.30 10.79
N ASP A 165 3.95 -4.20 11.94
CA ASP A 165 4.55 -3.70 13.18
C ASP A 165 4.68 -4.84 14.19
N CYS A 166 5.92 -5.15 14.58
CA CYS A 166 6.24 -6.22 15.52
C CYS A 166 6.12 -5.81 17.01
N ILE A 167 5.73 -4.56 17.30
CA ILE A 167 5.58 -3.96 18.65
C ILE A 167 6.85 -4.12 19.50
N ASN A 168 7.99 -4.25 18.83
CA ASN A 168 9.30 -4.33 19.43
C ASN A 168 10.20 -3.31 18.75
N PRO A 169 10.62 -2.24 19.45
CA PRO A 169 11.53 -1.23 18.92
C PRO A 169 12.83 -1.79 18.33
N SER A 170 13.37 -2.88 18.91
CA SER A 170 14.58 -3.57 18.41
C SER A 170 14.33 -4.32 17.08
N GLY A 171 13.07 -4.57 16.75
CA GLY A 171 12.62 -5.21 15.51
C GLY A 171 12.46 -4.22 14.37
N HIS A 172 12.09 -2.97 14.67
CA HIS A 172 11.88 -1.92 13.68
C HIS A 172 13.18 -1.64 12.91
N ASN A 173 13.12 -1.79 11.60
CA ASN A 173 14.25 -1.59 10.69
C ASN A 173 13.97 -0.53 9.62
N LEU A 174 12.79 0.10 9.69
CA LEU A 174 12.35 1.20 8.85
C LEU A 174 11.86 2.38 9.69
N ALA A 175 12.10 3.58 9.20
CA ALA A 175 11.50 4.82 9.66
C ALA A 175 10.57 5.38 8.58
N VAL A 176 9.47 6.00 9.00
CA VAL A 176 8.50 6.64 8.10
C VAL A 176 8.89 8.10 7.95
N VAL A 177 9.06 8.54 6.70
CA VAL A 177 9.32 9.94 6.36
C VAL A 177 8.17 10.46 5.49
N PRO A 178 7.20 11.17 6.06
CA PRO A 178 6.04 11.63 5.31
C PRO A 178 6.42 12.72 4.29
N ARG A 179 5.78 12.65 3.12
CA ARG A 179 5.87 13.61 2.01
C ARG A 179 4.46 14.09 1.66
N PRO A 180 3.83 14.92 2.51
CA PRO A 180 2.46 15.37 2.28
C PRO A 180 2.32 16.15 0.96
N ASP A 181 3.35 16.85 0.51
CA ASP A 181 3.41 17.53 -0.78
C ASP A 181 3.43 16.58 -1.99
N LEU A 182 3.79 15.32 -1.77
CA LEU A 182 3.85 14.28 -2.80
C LEU A 182 2.80 13.18 -2.59
N HIS A 183 1.95 13.31 -1.57
CA HIS A 183 0.90 12.35 -1.20
C HIS A 183 1.40 10.90 -1.04
N TYR A 184 2.54 10.73 -0.37
CA TYR A 184 3.03 9.43 0.12
C TYR A 184 3.96 9.58 1.33
N ALA A 185 4.37 8.47 1.91
CA ALA A 185 5.50 8.40 2.84
C ALA A 185 6.63 7.56 2.27
N GLU A 186 7.87 7.95 2.53
CA GLU A 186 9.05 7.13 2.26
C GLU A 186 9.30 6.22 3.46
N LEU A 187 9.55 4.94 3.21
CA LEU A 187 10.04 4.02 4.23
C LEU A 187 11.55 3.91 4.09
N VAL A 188 12.29 4.44 5.06
CA VAL A 188 13.75 4.57 5.01
C VAL A 188 14.38 3.57 5.98
N SER A 189 15.36 2.80 5.52
CA SER A 189 16.08 1.87 6.40
C SER A 189 16.81 2.60 7.53
N THR A 190 16.69 2.10 8.76
CA THR A 190 17.36 2.69 9.94
C THR A 190 18.71 2.04 10.23
N ARG A 191 18.93 0.85 9.68
CA ARG A 191 20.14 0.04 9.76
C ARG A 191 20.33 -0.72 8.46
N GLU A 192 21.44 -1.43 8.34
CA GLU A 192 21.59 -2.46 7.33
C GLU A 192 20.53 -3.57 7.55
N ILE A 193 19.86 -3.99 6.47
CA ILE A 193 18.85 -5.06 6.48
C ILE A 193 19.37 -6.16 5.57
N LYS A 194 19.59 -7.36 6.12
CA LYS A 194 20.07 -8.49 5.31
C LYS A 194 18.99 -9.01 4.40
N GLN A 195 19.39 -9.63 3.29
CA GLN A 195 18.51 -10.44 2.44
C GLN A 195 17.61 -11.33 3.31
N GLY A 196 16.38 -11.62 2.91
CA GLY A 196 15.43 -12.49 3.60
C GLY A 196 14.90 -12.00 4.96
N GLU A 197 15.34 -10.84 5.46
CA GLU A 197 14.74 -10.24 6.66
C GLU A 197 13.36 -9.65 6.34
N GLU A 198 12.42 -9.78 7.29
CA GLU A 198 11.16 -9.05 7.25
C GLU A 198 11.38 -7.57 7.59
N LEU A 199 10.64 -6.71 6.91
CA LEU A 199 10.58 -5.29 7.16
C LEU A 199 9.53 -4.99 8.24
N PHE A 200 9.89 -4.13 9.18
CA PHE A 200 9.00 -3.66 10.24
C PHE A 200 9.19 -2.15 10.46
N PHE A 201 8.09 -1.43 10.65
CA PHE A 201 8.08 -0.06 11.20
C PHE A 201 7.04 0.05 12.30
N SER A 202 7.14 1.09 13.13
CA SER A 202 6.16 1.34 14.18
C SER A 202 4.89 1.99 13.61
N TYR A 203 3.73 1.39 13.86
CA TYR A 203 2.43 2.00 13.54
C TYR A 203 2.07 3.14 14.50
N GLY A 204 2.78 3.24 15.63
CA GLY A 204 2.59 4.22 16.68
C GLY A 204 1.54 3.81 17.71
N ASP A 205 1.67 4.35 18.92
CA ASP A 205 0.82 3.97 20.07
C ASP A 205 -0.66 4.20 19.81
N ALA A 206 -1.01 5.34 19.19
CA ALA A 206 -2.39 5.68 18.84
C ALA A 206 -3.05 4.66 17.90
N TYR A 207 -2.28 3.97 17.05
CA TYR A 207 -2.84 2.89 16.23
C TYR A 207 -3.28 1.72 17.11
N TRP A 208 -2.42 1.28 18.03
CA TRP A 208 -2.67 0.13 18.91
C TRP A 208 -3.73 0.42 19.97
N GLU A 209 -3.80 1.65 20.48
CA GLU A 209 -4.84 2.09 21.43
C GLU A 209 -6.25 2.04 20.82
N ASN A 210 -6.38 2.33 19.53
CA ASN A 210 -7.69 2.37 18.85
C ASN A 210 -8.20 0.99 18.41
N HIS A 211 -7.41 -0.08 18.55
CA HIS A 211 -7.76 -1.44 18.11
C HIS A 211 -8.18 -2.35 19.28
N GLU A 212 -9.07 -1.87 20.16
CA GLU A 212 -9.57 -2.60 21.34
C GLU A 212 -10.24 -3.96 21.04
N SER A 213 -10.61 -4.23 19.77
CA SER A 213 -11.37 -5.42 19.36
C SER A 213 -10.55 -6.49 18.62
N VAL A 214 -9.29 -6.22 18.28
CA VAL A 214 -8.43 -7.20 17.60
C VAL A 214 -7.66 -8.00 18.66
N SER A 215 -7.50 -9.30 18.43
CA SER A 215 -6.66 -10.18 19.25
C SER A 215 -5.38 -9.49 19.69
N VAL A 216 -5.02 -9.61 20.98
CA VAL A 216 -3.83 -9.02 21.60
C VAL A 216 -2.67 -9.04 20.59
N PRO A 217 -2.13 -7.88 20.20
CA PRO A 217 -1.24 -7.85 19.08
C PRO A 217 0.06 -8.58 19.42
N PHE A 218 0.59 -9.34 18.46
CA PHE A 218 1.74 -10.20 18.71
C PHE A 218 3.01 -9.35 18.82
N ARG A 219 3.65 -9.41 19.99
CA ARG A 219 4.95 -8.79 20.24
C ARG A 219 6.05 -9.82 20.06
N LEU A 220 6.93 -9.59 19.10
CA LEU A 220 8.08 -10.45 18.83
C LEU A 220 9.21 -10.11 19.82
N SER A 221 9.71 -11.07 20.59
CA SER A 221 10.79 -10.83 21.55
C SER A 221 12.14 -10.58 20.87
N ASP A 222 13.12 -10.05 21.59
CA ASP A 222 14.48 -9.86 21.05
C ASP A 222 15.14 -11.20 20.72
N GLU A 223 14.91 -12.22 21.55
CA GLU A 223 15.37 -13.59 21.33
C GLU A 223 14.74 -14.20 20.08
N GLU A 224 13.42 -14.07 19.91
CA GLU A 224 12.72 -14.54 18.71
C GLU A 224 13.21 -13.81 17.45
N LEU A 225 13.42 -12.48 17.52
CA LEU A 225 13.98 -11.69 16.41
C LEU A 225 15.38 -12.20 16.03
N GLN A 226 16.24 -12.43 17.01
CA GLN A 226 17.59 -12.95 16.79
C GLN A 226 17.55 -14.35 16.19
N GLU A 227 16.67 -15.23 16.68
CA GLU A 227 16.48 -16.57 16.15
C GLU A 227 16.05 -16.53 14.68
N ARG A 228 15.04 -15.72 14.33
CA ARG A 228 14.58 -15.57 12.94
C ARG A 228 15.68 -15.07 12.01
N ARG A 229 16.44 -14.07 12.46
CA ARG A 229 17.59 -13.54 11.71
C ARG A 229 18.67 -14.61 11.52
N GLU A 230 18.96 -15.42 12.53
CA GLU A 230 19.97 -16.49 12.41
C GLU A 230 19.49 -17.64 11.52
N GLN A 231 18.24 -18.08 11.66
CA GLN A 231 17.63 -19.06 10.77
C GLN A 231 17.73 -18.60 9.30
N ASN A 232 17.49 -17.32 9.04
CA ASN A 232 17.63 -16.74 7.71
C ASN A 232 19.10 -16.74 7.21
N ARG A 233 20.08 -16.39 8.06
CA ARG A 233 21.51 -16.48 7.71
C ARG A 233 21.95 -17.90 7.37
N VAL A 234 21.49 -18.89 8.15
CA VAL A 234 21.78 -20.30 7.89
C VAL A 234 21.22 -20.73 6.53
N ARG A 235 19.96 -20.36 6.23
CA ARG A 235 19.34 -20.64 4.93
C ARG A 235 20.13 -20.03 3.77
N GLN A 236 20.61 -18.80 3.91
CA GLN A 236 21.41 -18.14 2.88
C GLN A 236 22.76 -18.81 2.64
N ARG A 237 23.48 -19.16 3.73
CA ARG A 237 24.75 -19.89 3.60
C ARG A 237 24.55 -21.22 2.90
N HIS A 238 23.47 -21.93 3.22
CA HIS A 238 23.13 -23.19 2.57
C HIS A 238 22.81 -22.98 1.08
N ALA A 239 22.01 -21.97 0.72
CA ALA A 239 21.71 -21.65 -0.67
C ALA A 239 22.97 -21.34 -1.49
N LEU A 240 23.86 -20.49 -0.95
CA LEU A 240 25.14 -20.15 -1.60
C LEU A 240 26.05 -21.37 -1.75
N SER A 241 26.05 -22.28 -0.78
CA SER A 241 26.80 -23.54 -0.88
C SER A 241 26.30 -24.40 -2.04
N LEU A 242 24.98 -24.54 -2.19
CA LEU A 242 24.38 -25.33 -3.28
C LEU A 242 24.70 -24.73 -4.65
N GLU A 243 24.52 -23.41 -4.82
CA GLU A 243 24.85 -22.72 -6.08
C GLU A 243 26.34 -22.87 -6.46
N SER A 244 27.22 -22.90 -5.45
CA SER A 244 28.65 -23.10 -5.67
C SER A 244 29.00 -24.52 -6.12
N GLU A 245 28.28 -25.53 -5.64
CA GLU A 245 28.48 -26.92 -6.05
C GLU A 245 27.91 -27.18 -7.45
N GLU A 246 26.72 -26.67 -7.77
CA GLU A 246 26.14 -26.75 -9.12
C GLU A 246 27.04 -26.07 -10.17
N SER A 247 27.63 -24.93 -9.82
CA SER A 247 28.57 -24.22 -10.68
C SER A 247 29.86 -25.02 -10.93
N LYS A 248 30.36 -25.76 -9.94
CA LYS A 248 31.52 -26.65 -10.09
C LYS A 248 31.18 -27.85 -10.97
N GLU A 249 30.02 -28.45 -10.79
CA GLU A 249 29.57 -29.61 -11.56
C GLU A 249 29.36 -29.27 -13.04
N SER A 250 28.69 -28.14 -13.33
CA SER A 250 28.54 -27.63 -14.71
C SER A 250 29.88 -27.36 -15.40
N ARG A 251 30.88 -26.90 -14.64
CA ARG A 251 32.24 -26.68 -15.15
C ARG A 251 32.97 -27.98 -15.44
N LEU A 252 32.79 -29.02 -14.63
CA LEU A 252 33.39 -30.35 -14.88
C LEU A 252 32.83 -31.00 -16.15
N LEU A 253 31.54 -30.82 -16.44
CA LEU A 253 30.91 -31.34 -17.66
C LEU A 253 31.42 -30.68 -18.96
N HIS A 254 32.00 -29.47 -18.90
CA HIS A 254 32.52 -28.75 -20.07
C HIS A 254 34.01 -29.00 -20.37
N VAL A 255 34.76 -29.64 -19.46
CA VAL A 255 36.21 -29.87 -19.65
C VAL A 255 36.48 -31.10 -20.53
N ASP A 256 35.53 -32.00 -20.69
CA ASP A 256 35.64 -33.13 -21.61
C ASP A 256 35.33 -32.65 -23.02
N GLY A 257 36.35 -32.12 -23.71
CA GLY A 257 36.32 -31.41 -25.00
C GLY A 257 35.77 -32.15 -26.22
N ARG A 258 34.84 -33.08 -26.04
CA ARG A 258 33.96 -33.53 -27.12
C ARG A 258 32.95 -32.42 -27.37
N LYS A 259 33.27 -31.59 -28.38
CA LYS A 259 32.24 -30.80 -29.06
C LYS A 259 31.03 -31.70 -29.26
N PRO A 260 29.83 -31.37 -28.73
CA PRO A 260 28.65 -32.08 -29.16
C PRO A 260 28.58 -31.90 -30.66
N GLU A 261 28.72 -32.99 -31.41
CA GLU A 261 28.38 -32.99 -32.83
C GLU A 261 26.89 -32.68 -32.89
N VAL A 262 26.58 -31.40 -33.10
CA VAL A 262 25.23 -30.94 -33.40
C VAL A 262 24.89 -31.55 -34.75
N HIS A 263 24.33 -32.75 -34.72
CA HIS A 263 23.77 -33.38 -35.90
C HIS A 263 22.51 -32.59 -36.27
N VAL A 264 22.70 -31.55 -37.07
CA VAL A 264 21.62 -30.75 -37.67
C VAL A 264 20.88 -31.67 -38.64
N SER A 265 19.89 -32.39 -38.12
CA SER A 265 18.96 -33.15 -38.94
C SER A 265 18.07 -32.16 -39.69
N LYS A 266 18.50 -31.82 -40.91
CA LYS A 266 17.63 -31.21 -41.91
C LYS A 266 16.59 -32.26 -42.31
N LYS A 267 15.46 -32.28 -41.61
CA LYS A 267 14.24 -32.88 -42.14
C LYS A 267 13.19 -31.82 -42.31
N ASP A 268 12.86 -31.64 -43.58
CA ASP A 268 11.70 -30.97 -44.11
C ASP A 268 10.43 -31.38 -43.36
N ALA A 269 9.61 -30.39 -42.99
CA ALA A 269 8.20 -30.59 -42.74
C ALA A 269 7.44 -29.36 -43.26
N LYS A 270 6.91 -29.55 -44.46
CA LYS A 270 5.90 -28.78 -45.17
C LYS A 270 4.52 -29.26 -44.66
N LEU A 271 3.48 -28.44 -44.87
CA LEU A 271 2.03 -28.62 -44.58
C LEU A 271 1.58 -28.40 -43.12
N GLN A 272 0.44 -27.78 -42.80
CA GLN A 272 -0.59 -26.94 -43.46
C GLN A 272 -1.49 -26.41 -42.31
N PRO A 273 -2.41 -25.45 -42.53
CA PRO A 273 -3.29 -24.90 -41.50
C PRO A 273 -4.60 -25.71 -41.36
N SER A 274 -5.02 -25.99 -40.13
CA SER A 274 -6.36 -26.50 -39.79
C SER A 274 -6.80 -25.82 -38.48
N LEU A 275 -7.76 -24.91 -38.56
CA LEU A 275 -9.19 -25.13 -38.28
C LEU A 275 -9.50 -25.32 -36.80
N GLU A 276 -10.00 -24.23 -36.23
CA GLU A 276 -11.11 -24.12 -35.26
C GLU A 276 -11.52 -25.39 -34.50
N LYS A 277 -11.34 -25.33 -33.18
CA LYS A 277 -12.33 -25.79 -32.21
C LYS A 277 -12.28 -24.89 -30.99
N GLU A 278 -13.38 -24.17 -30.77
CA GLU A 278 -13.73 -23.56 -29.51
C GLU A 278 -13.95 -24.69 -28.48
N GLU A 279 -13.16 -24.68 -27.40
CA GLU A 279 -13.48 -25.44 -26.20
C GLU A 279 -14.03 -24.47 -25.16
N GLU A 280 -15.30 -24.71 -24.79
CA GLU A 280 -15.97 -24.10 -23.66
C GLU A 280 -15.21 -24.42 -22.37
N CYS A 281 -14.64 -23.38 -21.75
CA CYS A 281 -14.15 -23.46 -20.37
C CYS A 281 -15.35 -23.52 -19.41
N VAL A 282 -15.61 -24.72 -18.91
CA VAL A 282 -16.40 -24.96 -17.70
C VAL A 282 -15.59 -24.42 -16.50
N PRO A 283 -16.13 -23.53 -15.66
CA PRO A 283 -15.43 -23.10 -14.46
C PRO A 283 -15.48 -24.20 -13.39
N ASP A 284 -14.30 -24.76 -13.10
CA ASP A 284 -14.05 -25.65 -11.98
C ASP A 284 -14.14 -24.85 -10.66
N SER A 285 -15.09 -25.28 -9.83
CA SER A 285 -15.32 -24.81 -8.47
C SER A 285 -14.36 -25.50 -7.51
N GLY A 286 -13.25 -24.85 -7.15
CA GLY A 286 -12.29 -25.45 -6.22
C GLY A 286 -11.33 -24.47 -5.55
N ALA A 287 -11.53 -24.28 -4.23
CA ALA A 287 -10.57 -23.79 -3.23
C ALA A 287 -10.10 -22.32 -3.31
N GLY A 288 -10.94 -21.41 -2.82
CA GLY A 288 -10.52 -20.07 -2.41
C GLY A 288 -9.71 -20.11 -1.12
N ALA A 289 -8.43 -19.73 -1.18
CA ALA A 289 -7.63 -19.34 -0.02
C ALA A 289 -8.10 -17.95 0.44
N GLY A 290 -9.00 -17.92 1.42
CA GLY A 290 -9.47 -16.69 2.04
C GLY A 290 -8.34 -16.00 2.79
N ALA A 291 -8.02 -14.77 2.38
CA ALA A 291 -7.42 -13.81 3.28
C ALA A 291 -8.40 -13.64 4.45
N ALA A 292 -7.98 -14.03 5.65
CA ALA A 292 -8.75 -13.87 6.87
C ALA A 292 -8.80 -12.38 7.24
N GLY A 293 -9.68 -11.63 6.57
CA GLY A 293 -10.28 -10.44 7.15
C GLY A 293 -11.29 -10.87 8.23
N PRO A 294 -11.49 -10.06 9.29
CA PRO A 294 -12.41 -10.40 10.36
C PRO A 294 -13.83 -10.56 9.83
N THR A 295 -14.44 -11.70 10.14
CA THR A 295 -15.82 -12.05 9.82
C THR A 295 -16.79 -11.05 10.45
N ALA A 296 -17.57 -10.37 9.62
CA ALA A 296 -18.69 -9.54 10.07
C ALA A 296 -19.80 -10.43 10.66
N GLY A 297 -20.01 -10.33 11.97
CA GLY A 297 -21.25 -10.71 12.65
C GLY A 297 -22.14 -9.48 12.87
N PRO A 298 -23.47 -9.66 13.03
CA PRO A 298 -24.44 -8.58 12.86
C PRO A 298 -24.73 -7.79 14.16
N GLU A 299 -25.31 -6.62 13.93
CA GLU A 299 -26.06 -5.74 14.84
C GLU A 299 -25.32 -4.57 15.52
N GLU A 300 -25.66 -3.40 14.95
CA GLU A 300 -25.69 -2.06 15.51
C GLU A 300 -25.89 -1.96 17.03
N ARG A 301 -25.04 -1.16 17.68
CA ARG A 301 -25.49 -0.20 18.71
C ARG A 301 -24.72 1.10 18.58
N TYR A 302 -25.39 2.13 18.09
CA TYR A 302 -24.91 3.51 18.15
C TYR A 302 -24.82 3.97 19.61
N PHE A 303 -23.63 4.36 20.06
CA PHE A 303 -23.44 5.20 21.24
C PHE A 303 -22.95 6.58 20.80
N ILE A 304 -23.82 7.58 20.93
CA ILE A 304 -23.46 8.99 20.85
C ILE A 304 -22.93 9.39 22.23
N GLN A 305 -21.63 9.61 22.37
CA GLN A 305 -21.09 10.31 23.54
C GLN A 305 -21.03 11.81 23.28
N LYS A 306 -21.76 12.55 24.13
CA LYS A 306 -21.74 14.01 24.22
C LYS A 306 -20.38 14.48 24.73
N THR A 307 -19.73 15.39 24.01
CA THR A 307 -18.60 16.17 24.51
C THR A 307 -19.14 17.25 25.46
N VAL A 308 -18.80 17.16 26.75
CA VAL A 308 -18.99 18.25 27.71
C VAL A 308 -17.77 19.16 27.61
N GLN A 309 -17.98 20.39 27.12
CA GLN A 309 -16.98 21.47 27.19
C GLN A 309 -16.89 21.97 28.64
N GLY A 310 -15.74 21.78 29.27
CA GLY A 310 -15.39 22.41 30.54
C GLY A 310 -14.42 23.56 30.30
N VAL A 311 -14.94 24.79 30.23
CA VAL A 311 -14.15 26.03 30.29
C VAL A 311 -13.77 26.27 31.76
N GLN A 312 -12.48 26.22 32.10
CA GLN A 312 -11.99 26.82 33.33
C GLN A 312 -11.40 28.19 33.01
N LYS A 313 -12.10 29.24 33.46
CA LYS A 313 -11.56 30.58 33.62
C LYS A 313 -10.47 30.55 34.70
N ILE A 314 -9.30 31.07 34.37
CA ILE A 314 -8.32 31.54 35.34
C ILE A 314 -8.62 33.03 35.54
N GLU A 315 -9.11 33.40 36.72
CA GLU A 315 -9.12 34.79 37.20
C GLU A 315 -7.89 35.02 38.08
N GLN A 316 -7.38 36.25 37.97
CA GLN A 316 -6.21 36.80 38.65
C GLN A 316 -6.46 37.04 40.14
#